data_AF-A0A1Q3H7X4-F1
#
_entry.id   AF-A0A1Q3H7X4-F1
#
_cell.length_a   1.000
_cell.length_b   1.000
_cell.length_c   1.000
_cell.angle_alpha   90.00
_cell.angle_beta   90.00
_cell.angle_gamma   90.00
#
_symmetry.space_group_name_H-M   'P 1'
#
loop_
_entity.id
_entity.type
_entity.pdbx_description
1 polymer ?
#
loop_
_entity_poly.entity_id
_entity_poly.type
_entity_poly.pdbx_seq_one_letter_code
_entity_poly.pdbx_strand_id
1 'polypeptide(L)'
;MRINGVPYMNDPAEMFLPYGRLFAQEVKTAGARPVFYMTWSRKTDLPAQDVLTYAYASLAREQQGVLSPVGLAWQRVRRERPGLELYFEDGRHPGPAGTYLTACVLFTSLFRQPCLGAPSTLTGAPWVDTAFDTSRTETLVALPEDTARYLQQVGSEVGLATGLPETDVAAPPSPVLPSLPRGVPFEAGQMAGEWQGTLALYPEERGMAPVPFQLSLTTQGTQLAGRGRILFSHRAPLEADVTPRIEGEVLSFSFQDPHLFEGTLNLRAVLVEGELRGVVSAADPQGGRWFGSWSARSVQGSPSTEPRR
;
A
#
# COMPACT_ATOMS: atom_id res chain seq x y z
N MET A 1 0.12 0.51 -4.62
CA MET A 1 -1.07 -0.04 -5.31
C MET A 1 -2.05 -0.51 -4.25
N ARG A 2 -3.26 -0.92 -4.63
CA ARG A 2 -4.18 -1.59 -3.71
C ARG A 2 -4.70 -2.88 -4.30
N ILE A 3 -4.86 -3.86 -3.43
CA ILE A 3 -5.39 -5.18 -3.78
C ILE A 3 -6.50 -5.50 -2.78
N ASN A 4 -7.72 -5.71 -3.28
CA ASN A 4 -8.91 -5.98 -2.47
C ASN A 4 -9.17 -4.94 -1.37
N GLY A 5 -8.87 -3.66 -1.65
CA GLY A 5 -9.02 -2.58 -0.68
C GLY A 5 -7.86 -2.42 0.29
N VAL A 6 -6.89 -3.34 0.31
CA VAL A 6 -5.70 -3.28 1.16
C VAL A 6 -4.57 -2.53 0.45
N PRO A 7 -3.90 -1.56 1.09
CA PRO A 7 -2.71 -0.94 0.52
C PRO A 7 -1.54 -1.92 0.42
N TYR A 8 -0.86 -1.92 -0.73
CA TYR A 8 0.37 -2.65 -0.98
C TYR A 8 1.46 -1.71 -1.49
N MET A 9 2.68 -1.88 -0.97
CA MET A 9 3.85 -1.18 -1.49
C MET A 9 4.05 -1.53 -2.97
N ASN A 10 4.33 -0.53 -3.79
CA ASN A 10 4.63 -0.76 -5.21
C ASN A 10 5.95 -1.49 -5.37
N ASP A 11 6.10 -2.18 -6.50
CA ASP A 11 7.39 -2.75 -6.90
C ASP A 11 8.44 -1.63 -7.02
N PRO A 12 9.56 -1.69 -6.26
CA PRO A 12 10.62 -0.71 -6.35
C PRO A 12 11.17 -0.50 -7.76
N ALA A 13 11.10 -1.52 -8.63
CA ALA A 13 11.59 -1.44 -10.00
C ALA A 13 10.85 -0.42 -10.88
N GLU A 14 9.59 -0.10 -10.55
CA GLU A 14 8.76 0.79 -11.39
C GLU A 14 9.15 2.27 -11.25
N MET A 15 9.45 2.73 -10.04
CA MET A 15 9.74 4.16 -9.78
C MET A 15 10.95 4.35 -8.88
N PHE A 16 11.02 3.66 -7.75
CA PHE A 16 12.05 3.93 -6.75
C PHE A 16 13.47 3.72 -7.31
N LEU A 17 13.75 2.57 -7.94
CA LEU A 17 15.07 2.26 -8.48
C LEU A 17 15.47 3.18 -9.65
N PRO A 18 14.63 3.42 -10.67
CA PRO A 18 14.97 4.36 -11.76
C PRO A 18 15.30 5.76 -11.27
N TYR A 19 14.45 6.38 -10.45
CA TYR A 19 14.69 7.74 -9.96
C TYR A 19 15.81 7.81 -8.94
N GLY A 20 15.95 6.78 -8.09
CA GLY A 20 17.06 6.66 -7.15
C GLY A 20 18.42 6.65 -7.85
N ARG A 21 18.54 6.00 -9.02
CA ARG A 21 19.75 6.04 -9.86
C ARG A 21 20.04 7.44 -10.39
N LEU A 22 19.00 8.16 -10.86
CA LEU A 22 19.16 9.53 -11.35
C LEU A 22 19.68 10.45 -10.24
N PHE A 23 19.09 10.41 -9.05
CA PHE A 23 19.58 11.20 -7.91
C PHE A 23 20.99 10.80 -7.48
N ALA A 24 21.30 9.50 -7.45
CA ALA A 24 22.66 9.04 -7.12
C ALA A 24 23.69 9.53 -8.14
N GLN A 25 23.32 9.58 -9.42
CA GLN A 25 24.19 10.12 -10.47
C GLN A 25 24.43 11.61 -10.28
N GLU A 26 23.40 12.42 -10.01
CA GLU A 26 23.55 13.85 -9.74
C GLU A 26 24.46 14.12 -8.52
N VAL A 27 24.28 13.36 -7.44
CA VAL A 27 25.14 13.46 -6.25
C VAL A 27 26.61 13.19 -6.59
N LYS A 28 26.88 12.16 -7.41
CA LYS A 28 28.24 11.82 -7.85
C LYS A 28 28.83 12.87 -8.79
N THR A 29 28.03 13.42 -9.71
CA THR A 29 28.45 14.50 -10.60
C THR A 29 28.88 15.73 -9.81
N ALA A 30 28.22 16.02 -8.68
CA ALA A 30 28.60 17.08 -7.75
C ALA A 30 29.85 16.76 -6.89
N GLY A 31 30.48 15.59 -7.06
CA GLY A 31 31.65 15.14 -6.31
C GLY A 31 31.34 14.60 -4.91
N ALA A 32 30.05 14.37 -4.58
CA ALA A 32 29.62 13.84 -3.29
C ALA A 32 29.38 12.32 -3.35
N ARG A 33 29.35 11.67 -2.17
CA ARG A 33 28.97 10.26 -2.04
C ARG A 33 27.49 10.14 -1.67
N PRO A 34 26.67 9.39 -2.43
CA PRO A 34 25.26 9.23 -2.09
C PRO A 34 25.09 8.43 -0.79
N VAL A 35 24.16 8.90 0.03
CA VAL A 35 23.71 8.23 1.26
C VAL A 35 22.24 7.89 1.09
N PHE A 36 21.93 6.61 1.14
CA PHE A 36 20.59 6.06 0.98
C PHE A 36 19.96 5.90 2.36
N TYR A 37 19.09 6.85 2.72
CA TYR A 37 18.34 6.84 3.96
C TYR A 37 17.16 5.86 3.89
N MET A 38 17.40 4.61 4.29
CA MET A 38 16.39 3.56 4.30
C MET A 38 15.41 3.78 5.45
N THR A 39 14.21 4.24 5.11
CA THR A 39 13.14 4.57 6.05
C THR A 39 12.50 3.32 6.67
N TRP A 40 11.51 3.55 7.52
CA TRP A 40 10.69 2.52 8.17
C TRP A 40 9.36 2.28 7.45
N SER A 41 8.81 1.08 7.63
CA SER A 41 7.45 0.73 7.23
C SER A 41 6.39 1.46 8.06
N ARG A 42 5.18 1.63 7.51
CA ARG A 42 4.04 2.17 8.27
C ARG A 42 3.63 1.20 9.37
N LYS A 43 3.05 1.71 10.47
CA LYS A 43 2.60 0.89 11.60
C LYS A 43 1.55 -0.16 11.18
N THR A 44 0.72 0.17 10.19
CA THR A 44 -0.32 -0.71 9.65
C THR A 44 0.17 -1.73 8.64
N ASP A 45 1.45 -1.68 8.23
CA ASP A 45 2.01 -2.53 7.19
C ASP A 45 3.50 -2.81 7.50
N LEU A 46 3.73 -3.46 8.64
CA LEU A 46 5.07 -3.83 9.10
C LEU A 46 5.84 -4.72 8.11
N PRO A 47 5.22 -5.69 7.40
CA PRO A 47 5.90 -6.52 6.41
C PRO A 47 6.50 -5.73 5.24
N ALA A 48 5.96 -4.56 4.89
CA ALA A 48 6.54 -3.73 3.81
C ALA A 48 7.97 -3.25 4.09
N GLN A 49 8.49 -3.40 5.30
CA GLN A 49 9.89 -3.12 5.57
C GLN A 49 10.82 -3.99 4.72
N ASP A 50 10.45 -5.23 4.40
CA ASP A 50 11.30 -6.11 3.59
C ASP A 50 11.49 -5.56 2.18
N VAL A 51 10.44 -4.94 1.62
CA VAL A 51 10.48 -4.25 0.33
C VAL A 51 11.38 -3.02 0.40
N LEU A 52 11.26 -2.20 1.46
CA LEU A 52 12.12 -1.04 1.68
C LEU A 52 13.58 -1.47 1.82
N THR A 53 13.85 -2.51 2.61
CA THR A 53 15.20 -3.02 2.84
C THR A 53 15.81 -3.54 1.54
N TYR A 54 15.08 -4.34 0.76
CA TYR A 54 15.53 -4.77 -0.57
C TYR A 54 15.85 -3.59 -1.48
N ALA A 55 14.93 -2.62 -1.58
CA ALA A 55 15.05 -1.49 -2.50
C ALA A 55 16.27 -0.62 -2.19
N TYR A 56 16.40 -0.17 -0.94
CA TYR A 56 17.48 0.73 -0.53
C TYR A 56 18.84 0.01 -0.51
N ALA A 57 18.90 -1.22 0.00
CA ALA A 57 20.15 -1.98 0.03
C ALA A 57 20.66 -2.31 -1.38
N SER A 58 19.76 -2.73 -2.28
CA SER A 58 20.12 -3.01 -3.68
C SER A 58 20.65 -1.76 -4.37
N LEU A 59 19.97 -0.62 -4.20
CA LEU A 59 20.38 0.64 -4.82
C LEU A 59 21.69 1.17 -4.23
N ALA A 60 21.87 1.09 -2.90
CA ALA A 60 23.10 1.50 -2.24
C ALA A 60 24.31 0.70 -2.73
N ARG A 61 24.16 -0.63 -2.85
CA ARG A 61 25.18 -1.51 -3.42
C ARG A 61 25.46 -1.17 -4.88
N GLU A 62 24.41 -1.12 -5.71
CA GLU A 62 24.52 -0.82 -7.14
C GLU A 62 25.26 0.50 -7.38
N GLN A 63 24.95 1.50 -6.57
CA GLN A 63 25.51 2.84 -6.69
C GLN A 63 26.79 3.05 -5.88
N GLN A 64 27.32 2.03 -5.21
CA GLN A 64 28.50 2.13 -4.34
C GLN A 64 28.38 3.28 -3.32
N GLY A 65 27.16 3.51 -2.81
CA GLY A 65 26.85 4.53 -1.83
C GLY A 65 26.88 4.02 -0.39
N VAL A 66 26.45 4.87 0.54
CA VAL A 66 26.27 4.48 1.95
C VAL A 66 24.82 4.10 2.17
N LEU A 67 24.56 2.96 2.80
CA LEU A 67 23.24 2.69 3.36
C LEU A 67 23.15 3.27 4.77
N SER A 68 22.11 4.05 5.06
CA SER A 68 21.71 4.42 6.42
C SER A 68 20.48 3.57 6.80
N PRO A 69 20.66 2.48 7.55
CA PRO A 69 19.66 1.41 7.75
C PRO A 69 18.62 1.72 8.84
N VAL A 70 17.98 2.88 8.80
CA VAL A 70 17.07 3.34 9.86
C VAL A 70 15.90 2.39 10.08
N GLY A 71 15.29 1.88 9.00
CA GLY A 71 14.19 0.92 9.09
C GLY A 71 14.51 -0.36 9.88
N LEU A 72 15.76 -0.85 9.82
CA LEU A 72 16.19 -2.04 10.57
C LEU A 72 16.36 -1.72 12.06
N ALA A 73 16.86 -0.53 12.39
CA ALA A 73 16.92 -0.07 13.78
C ALA A 73 15.50 0.04 14.37
N TRP A 74 14.56 0.58 13.61
CA TRP A 74 13.15 0.66 14.00
C TRP A 74 12.52 -0.72 14.20
N GLN A 75 12.72 -1.66 13.27
CA GLN A 75 12.26 -3.04 13.42
C GLN A 75 12.80 -3.68 14.70
N ARG A 76 14.10 -3.50 14.98
CA ARG A 76 14.76 -4.02 16.17
C ARG A 76 14.12 -3.47 17.45
N VAL A 77 13.93 -2.16 17.54
CA VAL A 77 13.31 -1.54 18.72
C VAL A 77 11.87 -2.00 18.91
N ARG A 78 11.06 -2.08 17.84
CA ARG A 78 9.68 -2.60 17.95
C ARG A 78 9.62 -4.04 18.46
N ARG A 79 10.59 -4.87 18.08
CA ARG A 79 10.70 -6.26 18.53
C ARG A 79 11.12 -6.36 20.00
N GLU A 80 12.13 -5.59 20.40
CA GLU A 80 12.75 -5.69 21.73
C GLU A 80 12.01 -4.87 22.79
N ARG A 81 11.35 -3.77 22.39
CA ARG A 81 10.57 -2.86 23.26
C ARG A 81 9.25 -2.47 22.58
N PRO A 82 8.27 -3.38 22.45
CA PRO A 82 7.01 -3.11 21.77
C PRO A 82 6.17 -1.98 22.42
N GLY A 83 6.39 -1.68 23.70
CA GLY A 83 5.75 -0.57 24.40
C GLY A 83 6.38 0.80 24.15
N LEU A 84 7.55 0.88 23.50
CA LEU A 84 8.18 2.14 23.13
C LEU A 84 7.61 2.61 21.78
N GLU A 85 6.75 3.62 21.82
CA GLU A 85 6.14 4.17 20.61
C GLU A 85 7.17 4.98 19.80
N LEU A 86 7.40 4.54 18.56
CA LEU A 86 8.31 5.21 17.61
C LEU A 86 7.56 6.08 16.62
N TYR A 87 6.27 5.80 16.39
CA TYR A 87 5.46 6.53 15.45
C TYR A 87 4.82 7.76 16.10
N PHE A 88 4.53 8.75 15.27
CA PHE A 88 3.54 9.75 15.60
C PHE A 88 2.14 9.12 15.56
N GLU A 89 1.13 9.85 16.03
CA GLU A 89 -0.26 9.34 16.14
C GLU A 89 -0.84 8.83 14.81
N ASP A 90 -0.31 9.34 13.68
CA ASP A 90 -0.73 8.93 12.34
C ASP A 90 -0.18 7.56 11.87
N GLY A 91 0.69 6.93 12.67
CA GLY A 91 1.29 5.62 12.37
C GLY A 91 2.24 5.62 11.17
N ARG A 92 2.69 6.79 10.71
CA ARG A 92 3.53 6.97 9.51
C ARG A 92 4.77 7.78 9.81
N HIS A 93 4.60 8.95 10.41
CA HIS A 93 5.69 9.85 10.76
C HIS A 93 6.36 9.42 12.07
N PRO A 94 7.59 9.89 12.34
CA PRO A 94 8.27 9.54 13.57
C PRO A 94 7.78 10.41 14.73
N GLY A 95 7.50 9.75 15.85
CA GLY A 95 7.39 10.40 17.15
C GLY A 95 8.78 10.74 17.72
N PRO A 96 8.86 11.34 18.91
CA PRO A 96 10.14 11.77 19.50
C PRO A 96 11.20 10.66 19.59
N ALA A 97 10.83 9.46 20.05
CA ALA A 97 11.74 8.32 20.13
C ALA A 97 12.19 7.81 18.75
N GLY A 98 11.27 7.77 17.77
CA GLY A 98 11.59 7.40 16.39
C GLY A 98 12.54 8.40 15.73
N THR A 99 12.32 9.69 15.94
CA THR A 99 13.19 10.78 15.46
C THR A 99 14.58 10.67 16.07
N TYR A 100 14.68 10.43 17.37
CA TYR A 100 15.95 10.27 18.08
C TYR A 100 16.76 9.07 17.56
N LEU A 101 16.12 7.90 17.43
CA LEU A 101 16.76 6.70 16.88
C LEU A 101 17.25 6.92 15.44
N THR A 102 16.43 7.58 14.62
CA THR A 102 16.76 7.93 13.23
C THR A 102 17.99 8.82 13.15
N ALA A 103 18.06 9.85 14.00
CA ALA A 103 19.21 10.74 14.07
C ALA A 103 20.50 9.98 14.46
N CYS A 104 20.42 9.07 15.43
CA CYS A 104 21.53 8.22 15.83
C CYS A 104 22.07 7.36 14.68
N VAL A 105 21.19 6.67 13.94
CA VAL A 105 21.60 5.83 12.80
C VAL A 105 22.20 6.69 11.68
N LEU A 106 21.62 7.85 11.37
CA LEU A 106 22.16 8.78 10.37
C LEU A 106 23.55 9.28 10.77
N PHE A 107 23.71 9.76 12.01
CA PHE A 107 25.00 10.19 12.54
C PHE A 107 26.04 9.07 12.40
N THR A 108 25.71 7.87 12.85
CA THR A 108 26.61 6.74 12.79
C THR A 108 26.95 6.32 11.35
N SER A 109 26.00 6.38 10.44
CA SER A 109 26.23 6.05 9.02
C SER A 109 27.13 7.06 8.32
N LEU A 110 27.00 8.35 8.66
CA LEU A 110 27.79 9.44 8.07
C LEU A 110 29.20 9.52 8.66
N PHE A 111 29.32 9.48 9.99
CA PHE A 111 30.58 9.72 10.69
C PHE A 111 31.34 8.43 11.03
N ARG A 112 30.72 7.26 10.85
CA ARG A 112 31.28 5.95 11.24
C ARG A 112 31.71 5.92 12.72
N GLN A 113 30.91 6.57 13.56
CA GLN A 113 31.11 6.67 15.01
C GLN A 113 29.82 6.32 15.76
N PRO A 114 29.91 5.69 16.94
CA PRO A 114 28.74 5.47 17.76
C PRO A 114 28.15 6.81 18.25
N CYS A 115 26.83 6.89 18.39
CA CYS A 115 26.13 8.06 18.96
C CYS A 115 25.99 7.99 20.50
N LEU A 116 26.80 7.16 21.17
CA LEU A 116 26.76 6.94 22.61
C LEU A 116 27.10 8.22 23.38
N GLY A 117 26.37 8.49 24.46
CA GLY A 117 26.60 9.66 25.32
C GLY A 117 25.99 10.95 24.78
N ALA A 118 25.26 10.91 23.67
CA ALA A 118 24.43 12.03 23.21
C ALA A 118 23.39 12.41 24.31
N PRO A 119 23.01 13.69 24.42
CA PRO A 119 22.03 14.11 25.41
C PRO A 119 20.66 13.46 25.13
N SER A 120 19.92 13.14 26.20
CA SER A 120 18.55 12.60 26.11
C SER A 120 17.49 13.67 25.84
N THR A 121 17.86 14.94 26.04
CA THR A 121 17.07 16.12 25.69
C THR A 121 17.80 16.92 24.61
N LEU A 122 17.13 17.14 23.48
CA LEU A 122 17.63 17.92 22.37
C LEU A 122 16.83 19.21 22.26
N THR A 123 17.53 20.33 22.13
CA THR A 123 16.93 21.65 21.96
C THR A 123 17.37 22.29 20.66
N GLY A 124 16.54 23.13 20.05
CA GLY A 124 16.90 23.86 18.84
C GLY A 124 15.82 24.86 18.42
N ALA A 125 16.07 25.53 17.30
CA ALA A 125 15.12 26.46 16.70
C ALA A 125 13.88 25.70 16.21
N PRO A 126 12.65 26.10 16.58
CA PRO A 126 11.45 25.49 16.05
C PRO A 126 11.25 25.86 14.58
N TRP A 127 10.64 24.95 13.81
CA TRP A 127 10.19 25.24 12.46
C TRP A 127 8.82 25.92 12.51
N VAL A 128 8.72 27.13 11.96
CA VAL A 128 7.49 27.93 11.91
C VAL A 128 7.18 28.25 10.46
N ASP A 129 6.05 27.73 9.97
CA ASP A 129 5.58 27.82 8.58
C ASP A 129 6.61 27.33 7.55
N THR A 130 7.52 28.21 7.11
CA THR A 130 8.46 27.99 6.01
C THR A 130 9.93 28.12 6.41
N ALA A 131 10.24 28.43 7.68
CA ALA A 131 11.61 28.60 8.14
C ALA A 131 11.80 28.24 9.62
N PHE A 132 13.06 28.05 10.03
CA PHE A 132 13.40 27.94 11.45
C PHE A 132 13.37 29.33 12.12
N ASP A 133 12.68 29.46 13.24
CA ASP A 133 12.76 30.65 14.10
C ASP A 133 14.01 30.55 14.99
N THR A 134 15.12 31.06 14.46
CA THR A 134 16.42 31.04 15.15
C THR A 134 16.51 31.98 16.35
N SER A 135 15.49 32.82 16.59
CA SER A 135 15.41 33.67 17.78
C SER A 135 14.94 32.91 19.03
N ARG A 136 14.39 31.71 18.84
CA ARG A 136 13.86 30.85 19.91
C ARG A 136 14.66 29.56 20.00
N THR A 137 14.64 28.97 21.19
CA THR A 137 15.14 27.61 21.43
C THR A 137 14.08 26.85 22.19
N GLU A 138 13.69 25.71 21.66
CA GLU A 138 12.66 24.84 22.24
C GLU A 138 13.21 23.43 22.43
N THR A 139 12.55 22.67 23.28
CA THR A 139 12.81 21.23 23.39
C THR A 139 12.20 20.53 22.19
N LEU A 140 13.05 19.95 21.34
CA LEU A 140 12.64 19.20 20.14
C LEU A 140 12.34 17.75 20.47
N VAL A 141 13.14 17.17 21.37
CA VAL A 141 12.98 15.80 21.88
C VAL A 141 13.39 15.78 23.35
N ALA A 142 12.62 15.13 24.20
CA ALA A 142 13.01 14.78 25.57
C ALA A 142 12.64 13.33 25.83
N LEU A 143 13.61 12.51 26.20
CA LEU A 143 13.44 11.09 26.50
C LEU A 143 13.95 10.77 27.91
N PRO A 144 13.38 9.77 28.60
CA PRO A 144 14.02 9.16 29.75
C PRO A 144 15.46 8.71 29.39
N GLU A 145 16.42 8.92 30.28
CA GLU A 145 17.84 8.67 30.00
C GLU A 145 18.13 7.21 29.61
N ASP A 146 17.45 6.27 30.26
CA ASP A 146 17.57 4.84 29.97
C ASP A 146 17.04 4.49 28.57
N THR A 147 15.97 5.16 28.14
CA THR A 147 15.40 5.05 26.80
C THR A 147 16.35 5.64 25.77
N ALA A 148 16.88 6.84 26.00
CA ALA A 148 17.87 7.46 25.12
C ALA A 148 19.12 6.57 24.98
N ARG A 149 19.68 6.06 26.08
CA ARG A 149 20.84 5.17 26.08
C ARG A 149 20.58 3.90 25.27
N TYR A 150 19.40 3.29 25.41
CA TYR A 150 19.02 2.13 24.62
C TYR A 150 18.93 2.45 23.12
N LEU A 151 18.28 3.57 22.75
CA LEU A 151 18.19 3.99 21.35
C LEU A 151 19.56 4.34 20.75
N GLN A 152 20.46 4.92 21.54
CA GLN A 152 21.84 5.18 21.13
C GLN A 152 22.59 3.89 20.83
N GLN A 153 22.45 2.89 21.70
CA GLN A 153 23.04 1.59 21.51
C GLN A 153 22.53 0.93 20.23
N VAL A 154 21.21 0.84 20.05
CA VAL A 154 20.62 0.24 18.84
C VAL A 154 21.04 1.00 17.59
N GLY A 155 20.98 2.33 17.61
CA GLY A 155 21.37 3.16 16.47
C GLY A 155 22.84 2.99 16.09
N SER A 156 23.73 2.92 17.09
CA SER A 156 25.17 2.72 16.88
C SER A 156 25.47 1.32 16.34
N GLU A 157 24.90 0.28 16.95
CA GLU A 157 25.12 -1.11 16.53
C GLU A 157 24.62 -1.35 15.10
N VAL A 158 23.41 -0.87 14.78
CA VAL A 158 22.83 -1.06 13.45
C VAL A 158 23.52 -0.18 12.40
N GLY A 159 23.88 1.07 12.72
CA GLY A 159 24.57 1.97 11.78
C GLY A 159 26.03 1.58 11.48
N LEU A 160 26.71 0.88 12.40
CA LEU A 160 28.10 0.39 12.21
C LEU A 160 28.18 -1.04 11.67
N ALA A 161 27.05 -1.77 11.59
CA ALA A 161 27.06 -3.18 11.19
C ALA A 161 27.70 -3.37 9.80
N THR A 162 28.81 -4.11 9.76
CA THR A 162 29.43 -4.60 8.52
C THR A 162 28.71 -5.89 8.14
N GLY A 163 27.75 -5.84 7.22
CA GLY A 163 26.88 -6.98 6.93
C GLY A 163 25.41 -6.74 7.23
N LEU A 164 24.97 -5.47 7.20
CA LEU A 164 23.61 -5.19 6.73
C LEU A 164 23.37 -6.00 5.45
N PRO A 165 22.14 -6.44 5.14
CA PRO A 165 21.90 -7.35 4.04
C PRO A 165 22.10 -6.71 2.65
N GLU A 166 23.02 -5.75 2.50
CA GLU A 166 23.57 -5.18 1.28
C GLU A 166 23.97 -6.23 0.24
N THR A 167 24.35 -7.44 0.65
CA THR A 167 24.85 -8.46 -0.28
C THR A 167 23.81 -9.46 -0.77
N ASP A 168 22.73 -9.75 -0.02
CA ASP A 168 21.82 -10.87 -0.33
C ASP A 168 20.34 -10.66 0.12
N VAL A 169 19.78 -9.44 0.11
CA VAL A 169 18.30 -9.33 0.25
C VAL A 169 17.65 -9.96 -0.98
N ALA A 170 16.98 -11.09 -0.81
CA ALA A 170 16.12 -11.64 -1.86
C ALA A 170 15.03 -10.62 -2.20
N ALA A 171 14.71 -10.48 -3.49
CA ALA A 171 13.58 -9.65 -3.89
C ALA A 171 12.32 -10.18 -3.18
N PRO A 172 11.52 -9.30 -2.55
CA PRO A 172 10.25 -9.71 -1.96
C PRO A 172 9.36 -10.28 -3.08
N PRO A 173 8.54 -11.30 -2.80
CA PRO A 173 7.64 -11.84 -3.80
C PRO A 173 6.68 -10.75 -4.29
N SER A 174 6.44 -10.71 -5.59
CA SER A 174 5.43 -9.83 -6.16
C SER A 174 4.05 -10.17 -5.55
N PRO A 175 3.23 -9.18 -5.23
CA PRO A 175 1.91 -9.45 -4.69
C PRO A 175 1.05 -10.17 -5.74
N VAL A 176 0.27 -11.14 -5.30
CA VAL A 176 -0.64 -11.87 -6.18
C VAL A 176 -1.85 -11.00 -6.47
N LEU A 177 -2.04 -10.64 -7.75
CA LEU A 177 -3.21 -9.88 -8.17
C LEU A 177 -4.45 -10.78 -8.27
N PRO A 178 -5.66 -10.25 -7.99
CA PRO A 178 -6.91 -10.93 -8.29
C PRO A 178 -6.95 -11.37 -9.75
N SER A 179 -7.23 -12.64 -9.98
CA SER A 179 -7.34 -13.24 -11.31
C SER A 179 -8.69 -13.93 -11.48
N LEU A 180 -9.20 -13.98 -12.71
CA LEU A 180 -10.39 -14.77 -13.00
C LEU A 180 -10.08 -16.26 -12.85
N PRO A 181 -10.92 -17.04 -12.14
CA PRO A 181 -10.84 -18.49 -12.20
C PRO A 181 -11.26 -19.00 -13.60
N ARG A 182 -11.15 -20.32 -13.81
CA ARG A 182 -11.83 -20.94 -14.96
C ARG A 182 -13.33 -20.93 -14.72
N GLY A 183 -14.10 -20.53 -15.73
CA GLY A 183 -15.56 -20.54 -15.67
C GLY A 183 -16.16 -21.39 -16.78
N VAL A 184 -17.47 -21.24 -16.96
CA VAL A 184 -18.21 -21.82 -18.08
C VAL A 184 -18.62 -20.72 -19.08
N PRO A 185 -18.76 -21.03 -20.38
CA PRO A 185 -19.32 -20.11 -21.35
C PRO A 185 -20.71 -19.59 -20.96
N PHE A 186 -21.03 -18.37 -21.36
CA PHE A 186 -22.33 -17.76 -21.11
C PHE A 186 -23.30 -17.96 -22.27
N GLU A 187 -24.59 -18.16 -21.95
CA GLU A 187 -25.68 -17.77 -22.84
C GLU A 187 -26.34 -16.49 -22.31
N ALA A 188 -26.58 -15.50 -23.18
CA ALA A 188 -27.11 -14.20 -22.76
C ALA A 188 -28.42 -14.34 -21.96
N GLY A 189 -29.30 -15.27 -22.35
CA GLY A 189 -30.56 -15.55 -21.65
C GLY A 189 -30.40 -16.03 -20.20
N GLN A 190 -29.31 -16.74 -19.89
CA GLN A 190 -29.01 -17.23 -18.53
C GLN A 190 -28.51 -16.11 -17.61
N MET A 191 -28.07 -15.00 -18.19
CA MET A 191 -27.52 -13.87 -17.46
C MET A 191 -28.58 -12.85 -17.04
N ALA A 192 -29.76 -12.89 -17.68
CA ALA A 192 -30.85 -11.99 -17.36
C ALA A 192 -31.34 -12.19 -15.91
N GLY A 193 -31.59 -11.09 -15.21
CA GLY A 193 -32.05 -11.09 -13.82
C GLY A 193 -31.21 -10.21 -12.90
N GLU A 194 -31.52 -10.32 -11.62
CA GLU A 194 -30.86 -9.57 -10.55
C GLU A 194 -29.74 -10.40 -9.92
N TRP A 195 -28.58 -9.78 -9.78
CA TRP A 195 -27.39 -10.36 -9.18
C TRP A 195 -26.97 -9.51 -7.98
N GLN A 196 -26.65 -10.16 -6.86
CA GLN A 196 -26.21 -9.49 -5.65
C GLN A 196 -25.00 -10.18 -5.04
N GLY A 197 -24.07 -9.38 -4.53
CA GLY A 197 -22.93 -9.86 -3.78
C GLY A 197 -22.07 -8.70 -3.31
N THR A 198 -20.76 -8.81 -3.51
CA THR A 198 -19.79 -7.89 -2.92
C THR A 198 -18.67 -7.51 -3.88
N LEU A 199 -18.09 -6.34 -3.67
CA LEU A 199 -16.93 -5.83 -4.38
C LEU A 199 -15.87 -5.34 -3.39
N ALA A 200 -14.66 -5.88 -3.49
CA ALA A 200 -13.51 -5.49 -2.70
C ALA A 200 -12.54 -4.70 -3.58
N LEU A 201 -12.62 -3.37 -3.54
CA LEU A 201 -11.75 -2.47 -4.28
C LEU A 201 -11.41 -1.23 -3.45
N TYR A 202 -12.42 -0.62 -2.83
CA TYR A 202 -12.30 0.61 -2.05
C TYR A 202 -11.54 0.38 -0.72
N PRO A 203 -11.08 1.45 -0.04
CA PRO A 203 -10.25 1.30 1.17
C PRO A 203 -10.90 0.47 2.27
N GLU A 204 -10.29 -0.69 2.59
CA GLU A 204 -10.74 -1.56 3.68
C GLU A 204 -10.66 -0.83 5.02
N GLU A 205 -9.61 -0.04 5.24
CA GLU A 205 -9.41 0.69 6.49
C GLU A 205 -10.46 1.79 6.75
N ARG A 206 -11.31 2.08 5.77
CA ARG A 206 -12.47 2.97 5.89
C ARG A 206 -13.80 2.22 5.97
N GLY A 207 -13.76 0.89 6.12
CA GLY A 207 -14.93 0.02 6.08
C GLY A 207 -15.60 -0.03 4.71
N MET A 208 -14.83 0.17 3.63
CA MET A 208 -15.35 0.23 2.26
C MET A 208 -14.99 -1.00 1.40
N ALA A 209 -14.34 -2.01 1.96
CA ALA A 209 -14.15 -3.29 1.28
C ALA A 209 -14.33 -4.46 2.26
N PRO A 210 -15.11 -5.49 1.88
CA PRO A 210 -16.01 -5.50 0.73
C PRO A 210 -17.21 -4.54 0.91
N VAL A 211 -17.68 -3.95 -0.18
CA VAL A 211 -18.97 -3.21 -0.25
C VAL A 211 -20.03 -4.02 -0.99
N PRO A 212 -21.32 -3.87 -0.66
CA PRO A 212 -22.38 -4.53 -1.43
C PRO A 212 -22.38 -4.09 -2.89
N PHE A 213 -22.54 -5.07 -3.78
CA PHE A 213 -22.58 -4.91 -5.22
C PHE A 213 -23.86 -5.53 -5.79
N GLN A 214 -24.52 -4.82 -6.69
CA GLN A 214 -25.73 -5.27 -7.37
C GLN A 214 -25.60 -5.07 -8.88
N LEU A 215 -26.13 -6.00 -9.65
CA LEU A 215 -26.14 -5.96 -11.10
C LEU A 215 -27.47 -6.51 -11.62
N SER A 216 -28.24 -5.66 -12.29
CA SER A 216 -29.45 -6.05 -13.01
C SER A 216 -29.12 -6.20 -14.49
N LEU A 217 -29.45 -7.33 -15.10
CA LEU A 217 -29.22 -7.62 -16.51
C LEU A 217 -30.50 -7.94 -17.23
N THR A 218 -30.62 -7.43 -18.45
CA THR A 218 -31.70 -7.70 -19.40
C THR A 218 -31.10 -8.05 -20.75
N THR A 219 -31.83 -8.84 -21.53
CA THR A 219 -31.41 -9.28 -22.85
C THR A 219 -32.31 -8.68 -23.92
N GLN A 220 -31.71 -8.15 -24.98
CA GLN A 220 -32.40 -7.85 -26.24
C GLN A 220 -31.72 -8.63 -27.36
N GLY A 221 -32.28 -9.79 -27.71
CA GLY A 221 -31.63 -10.74 -28.61
C GLY A 221 -30.32 -11.26 -27.99
N THR A 222 -29.18 -11.03 -28.65
CA THR A 222 -27.85 -11.41 -28.16
C THR A 222 -27.15 -10.32 -27.36
N GLN A 223 -27.72 -9.11 -27.27
CA GLN A 223 -27.13 -8.00 -26.54
C GLN A 223 -27.59 -7.99 -25.08
N LEU A 224 -26.66 -7.67 -24.18
CA LEU A 224 -26.94 -7.42 -22.76
C LEU A 224 -26.96 -5.93 -22.49
N ALA A 225 -27.98 -5.50 -21.75
CA ALA A 225 -28.07 -4.17 -21.16
C ALA A 225 -28.45 -4.33 -19.69
N GLY A 226 -28.02 -3.41 -18.84
CA GLY A 226 -28.26 -3.55 -17.43
C GLY A 226 -27.98 -2.30 -16.63
N ARG A 227 -28.09 -2.45 -15.32
CA ARG A 227 -27.74 -1.41 -14.36
C ARG A 227 -26.91 -2.00 -13.25
N GLY A 228 -25.77 -1.37 -12.96
CA GLY A 228 -24.90 -1.75 -11.86
C GLY A 228 -25.04 -0.79 -10.69
N ARG A 229 -24.80 -1.29 -9.47
CA ARG A 229 -24.91 -0.52 -8.23
C ARG A 229 -23.83 -0.93 -7.24
N ILE A 230 -23.11 0.05 -6.69
CA ILE A 230 -22.16 -0.14 -5.58
C ILE A 230 -22.70 0.68 -4.39
N LEU A 231 -22.92 0.00 -3.26
CA LEU A 231 -23.52 0.60 -2.07
C LEU A 231 -22.46 0.94 -1.04
N PHE A 232 -22.52 2.15 -0.49
CA PHE A 232 -21.60 2.60 0.55
C PHE A 232 -22.37 2.97 1.81
N SER A 233 -21.78 2.69 2.99
CA SER A 233 -22.42 2.96 4.29
C SER A 233 -22.53 4.45 4.63
N HIS A 234 -21.64 5.30 4.08
CA HIS A 234 -21.47 6.69 4.49
C HIS A 234 -21.52 7.70 3.32
N ARG A 235 -22.00 7.29 2.15
CA ARG A 235 -22.15 8.16 0.98
C ARG A 235 -23.20 7.61 0.02
N ALA A 236 -23.64 8.45 -0.93
CA ALA A 236 -24.55 8.02 -1.97
C ALA A 236 -23.99 6.82 -2.77
N PRO A 237 -24.85 5.87 -3.18
CA PRO A 237 -24.43 4.74 -4.00
C PRO A 237 -23.89 5.22 -5.34
N LEU A 238 -22.96 4.44 -5.91
CA LEU A 238 -22.54 4.62 -7.30
C LEU A 238 -23.41 3.72 -8.18
N GLU A 239 -24.11 4.31 -9.15
CA GLU A 239 -25.00 3.58 -10.04
C GLU A 239 -24.81 4.05 -11.48
N ALA A 240 -24.87 3.11 -12.42
CA ALA A 240 -24.76 3.43 -13.85
C ALA A 240 -25.47 2.37 -14.68
N ASP A 241 -26.02 2.79 -15.81
CA ASP A 241 -26.38 1.86 -16.87
C ASP A 241 -25.10 1.25 -17.45
N VAL A 242 -25.13 -0.05 -17.72
CA VAL A 242 -24.00 -0.81 -18.23
C VAL A 242 -24.41 -1.55 -19.50
N THR A 243 -23.45 -1.70 -20.41
CA THR A 243 -23.60 -2.51 -21.63
C THR A 243 -22.59 -3.65 -21.58
N PRO A 244 -22.90 -4.76 -20.88
CA PRO A 244 -21.96 -5.86 -20.74
C PRO A 244 -21.67 -6.54 -22.08
N ARG A 245 -20.41 -6.94 -22.26
CA ARG A 245 -19.94 -7.70 -23.40
C ARG A 245 -19.50 -9.08 -22.95
N ILE A 246 -19.87 -10.10 -23.71
CA ILE A 246 -19.44 -11.47 -23.52
C ILE A 246 -18.44 -11.81 -24.62
N GLU A 247 -17.23 -12.19 -24.23
CA GLU A 247 -16.19 -12.72 -25.12
C GLU A 247 -15.73 -14.08 -24.60
N GLY A 248 -16.15 -15.15 -25.28
CA GLY A 248 -15.96 -16.52 -24.80
C GLY A 248 -16.64 -16.74 -23.45
N GLU A 249 -15.82 -16.96 -22.41
CA GLU A 249 -16.26 -17.22 -21.03
C GLU A 249 -16.20 -15.97 -20.15
N VAL A 250 -15.87 -14.79 -20.70
CA VAL A 250 -15.65 -13.57 -19.92
C VAL A 250 -16.73 -12.52 -20.20
N LEU A 251 -17.42 -12.13 -19.14
CA LEU A 251 -18.31 -10.97 -19.08
C LEU A 251 -17.46 -9.76 -18.74
N SER A 252 -17.62 -8.65 -19.45
CA SER A 252 -16.93 -7.39 -19.17
C SER A 252 -17.87 -6.19 -19.25
N PHE A 253 -17.67 -5.24 -18.35
CA PHE A 253 -18.38 -3.96 -18.31
C PHE A 253 -17.61 -2.96 -17.44
N SER A 254 -18.04 -1.71 -17.46
CA SER A 254 -17.33 -0.64 -16.74
C SER A 254 -18.28 0.31 -16.02
N PHE A 255 -17.80 0.93 -14.94
CA PHE A 255 -18.42 2.08 -14.28
C PHE A 255 -17.53 3.31 -14.43
N GLN A 256 -18.14 4.49 -14.34
CA GLN A 256 -17.41 5.72 -14.02
C GLN A 256 -17.55 6.00 -12.54
N ASP A 257 -16.44 6.17 -11.81
CA ASP A 257 -16.45 6.65 -10.42
C ASP A 257 -15.88 8.07 -10.41
N PRO A 258 -16.73 9.12 -10.36
CA PRO A 258 -16.28 10.51 -10.45
C PRO A 258 -15.69 11.03 -9.14
N HIS A 259 -15.49 10.19 -8.12
CA HIS A 259 -15.10 10.64 -6.80
C HIS A 259 -13.73 10.10 -6.37
N LEU A 260 -13.57 8.78 -6.26
CA LEU A 260 -12.30 8.23 -5.80
C LEU A 260 -11.30 8.08 -6.94
N PHE A 261 -11.79 7.65 -8.10
CA PHE A 261 -10.95 7.32 -9.25
C PHE A 261 -10.96 8.42 -10.31
N GLU A 262 -11.99 9.27 -10.32
CA GLU A 262 -12.27 10.24 -11.38
C GLU A 262 -12.14 9.60 -12.77
N GLY A 263 -12.62 8.36 -12.88
CA GLY A 263 -12.30 7.50 -14.02
C GLY A 263 -13.00 6.15 -13.98
N THR A 264 -12.51 5.26 -14.84
CA THR A 264 -13.20 4.01 -15.18
C THR A 264 -12.83 2.87 -14.24
N LEU A 265 -13.83 2.23 -13.64
CA LEU A 265 -13.72 0.90 -13.06
C LEU A 265 -13.95 -0.13 -14.17
N ASN A 266 -12.99 -1.02 -14.41
CA ASN A 266 -13.13 -2.08 -15.40
C ASN A 266 -13.40 -3.40 -14.71
N LEU A 267 -14.59 -3.97 -14.91
CA LEU A 267 -15.02 -5.22 -14.29
C LEU A 267 -15.03 -6.33 -15.32
N ARG A 268 -14.55 -7.49 -14.88
CA ARG A 268 -14.62 -8.74 -15.63
C ARG A 268 -15.11 -9.85 -14.72
N ALA A 269 -15.86 -10.81 -15.24
CA ALA A 269 -16.27 -11.99 -14.49
C ALA A 269 -16.41 -13.22 -15.38
N VAL A 270 -16.38 -14.37 -14.72
CA VAL A 270 -16.74 -15.67 -15.26
C VAL A 270 -17.85 -16.27 -14.39
N LEU A 271 -18.68 -17.16 -14.94
CA LEU A 271 -19.66 -17.91 -14.15
C LEU A 271 -19.02 -19.19 -13.59
N VAL A 272 -19.12 -19.39 -12.27
CA VAL A 272 -18.63 -20.58 -11.56
C VAL A 272 -19.73 -21.04 -10.61
N GLU A 273 -20.26 -22.23 -10.82
CA GLU A 273 -21.26 -22.84 -9.91
C GLU A 273 -22.46 -21.91 -9.61
N GLY A 274 -22.94 -21.17 -10.63
CA GLY A 274 -24.07 -20.24 -10.49
C GLY A 274 -23.73 -18.88 -9.85
N GLU A 275 -22.45 -18.61 -9.59
CA GLU A 275 -21.94 -17.36 -9.06
C GLU A 275 -21.05 -16.66 -10.09
N LEU A 276 -21.29 -15.37 -10.31
CA LEU A 276 -20.33 -14.53 -11.03
C LEU A 276 -19.15 -14.29 -10.13
N ARG A 277 -17.96 -14.70 -10.57
CA ARG A 277 -16.69 -14.44 -9.91
C ARG A 277 -15.84 -13.55 -10.79
N GLY A 278 -15.49 -12.38 -10.26
CA GLY A 278 -14.92 -11.33 -11.05
C GLY A 278 -13.74 -10.63 -10.42
N VAL A 279 -13.07 -9.89 -11.30
CA VAL A 279 -12.00 -8.96 -10.96
C VAL A 279 -12.43 -7.56 -11.38
N VAL A 280 -11.93 -6.57 -10.67
CA VAL A 280 -12.10 -5.16 -10.99
C VAL A 280 -10.75 -4.45 -10.95
N SER A 281 -10.51 -3.54 -11.88
CA SER A 281 -9.29 -2.73 -11.90
C SER A 281 -9.60 -1.26 -12.17
N ALA A 282 -8.86 -0.37 -11.53
CA ALA A 282 -8.95 1.08 -11.69
C ALA A 282 -7.59 1.76 -11.49
N ALA A 283 -7.49 3.00 -11.95
CA ALA A 283 -6.41 3.90 -11.62
C ALA A 283 -6.99 5.16 -10.96
N ASP A 284 -6.33 5.69 -9.94
CA ASP A 284 -6.66 6.99 -9.36
C ASP A 284 -5.92 8.13 -10.10
N PRO A 285 -6.32 9.41 -9.90
CA PRO A 285 -5.72 10.54 -10.60
C PRO A 285 -4.22 10.74 -10.34
N GLN A 286 -3.68 10.14 -9.27
CA GLN A 286 -2.26 10.20 -8.92
C GLN A 286 -1.48 9.04 -9.54
N GLY A 287 -2.11 8.22 -10.39
CA GLY A 287 -1.51 7.04 -11.02
C GLY A 287 -1.46 5.82 -10.10
N GLY A 288 -2.12 5.86 -8.94
CA GLY A 288 -2.25 4.70 -8.07
C GLY A 288 -3.08 3.61 -8.76
N ARG A 289 -2.55 2.38 -8.80
CA ARG A 289 -3.22 1.22 -9.39
C ARG A 289 -4.02 0.45 -8.33
N TRP A 290 -5.24 0.05 -8.69
CA TRP A 290 -6.17 -0.63 -7.82
C TRP A 290 -6.69 -1.89 -8.50
N PHE A 291 -6.63 -3.00 -7.77
CA PHE A 291 -7.09 -4.30 -8.20
C PHE A 291 -8.01 -4.87 -7.12
N GLY A 292 -9.07 -5.54 -7.54
CA GLY A 292 -10.09 -6.03 -6.64
C GLY A 292 -10.75 -7.29 -7.14
N SER A 293 -11.39 -8.00 -6.22
CA SER A 293 -12.29 -9.11 -6.50
C SER A 293 -13.72 -8.68 -6.28
N TRP A 294 -14.64 -9.25 -7.03
CA TRP A 294 -16.07 -9.13 -6.77
C TRP A 294 -16.77 -10.45 -7.05
N SER A 295 -17.93 -10.64 -6.42
CA SER A 295 -18.80 -11.76 -6.69
C SER A 295 -20.26 -11.35 -6.63
N ALA A 296 -21.10 -12.06 -7.36
CA ALA A 296 -22.55 -11.88 -7.31
C ALA A 296 -23.28 -13.18 -7.63
N ARG A 297 -24.38 -13.45 -6.92
CA ARG A 297 -25.28 -14.58 -7.15
C ARG A 297 -26.64 -14.09 -7.62
N SER A 298 -27.32 -14.90 -8.43
CA SER A 298 -28.69 -14.61 -8.84
C SER A 298 -29.61 -14.57 -7.61
N VAL A 299 -30.49 -13.57 -7.57
CA VAL A 299 -31.50 -13.39 -6.52
C VAL A 299 -32.72 -14.29 -6.76
N GLN A 300 -32.89 -14.82 -7.97
CA GLN A 300 -33.96 -15.77 -8.26
C GLN A 300 -33.63 -17.14 -7.66
N GLY A 301 -34.40 -17.55 -6.65
CA GLY A 301 -34.32 -18.88 -6.04
C GLY A 301 -34.62 -20.00 -7.04
N SER A 302 -34.10 -21.19 -6.74
CA SER A 302 -34.33 -22.47 -7.43
C SER A 302 -35.73 -22.59 -8.04
N PRO A 303 -35.89 -23.20 -9.23
CA PRO A 303 -37.22 -23.47 -9.76
C PRO A 303 -38.01 -24.28 -8.74
N SER A 304 -39.05 -23.67 -8.17
CA SER A 304 -40.03 -24.39 -7.37
C SER A 304 -40.61 -25.48 -8.26
N THR A 305 -40.30 -26.73 -7.92
CA THR A 305 -40.97 -27.89 -8.48
C THR A 305 -42.33 -27.96 -7.81
N GLU A 306 -43.32 -27.25 -8.37
CA GLU A 306 -44.70 -27.56 -8.05
C GLU A 306 -45.03 -28.97 -8.57
N PRO A 307 -45.56 -29.87 -7.72
CA PRO A 307 -46.05 -31.15 -8.18
C PRO A 307 -47.35 -30.90 -8.95
N ARG A 308 -47.35 -31.25 -10.25
CA ARG A 308 -48.58 -31.37 -11.03
C ARG A 308 -49.53 -32.34 -10.30
N ARG A 309 -50.70 -31.86 -9.92
CA ARG A 309 -51.87 -32.69 -9.63
C ARG A 309 -52.73 -32.81 -10.88
#